data_AF-A0A7W1YBY1-F1
#
_entry.id   AF-A0A7W1YBY1-F1
#
_cell.length_a   1.000
_cell.length_b   1.000
_cell.length_c   1.000
_cell.angle_alpha   90.00
_cell.angle_beta   90.00
_cell.angle_gamma   90.00
#
_symmetry.space_group_name_H-M   'P 1'
#
loop_
_entity.id
_entity.type
_entity.pdbx_description
1 polymer ?
#
loop_
_entity_poly.entity_id
_entity_poly.type
_entity_poly.pdbx_seq_one_letter_code
_entity_poly.pdbx_strand_id
1 'polypeptide(L)'
;MKVSTKSRVKKVAGWTVSALAVVVAVAITVTVGWRPVLGARSRSLTDRRVEATSQRMERGKYLVEGVLNCFDCHSQLPSAELKAGEAPLFRNPGAGRVMIDAGGLRVAAPNITPDLDTGAGLWSDDQLARAIREG
;
A
#
# COMPACT_ATOMS: atom_id res chain seq x y z
N MET A 1 47.25 -6.88 -38.13
CA MET A 1 45.89 -6.35 -37.84
C MET A 1 45.96 -5.33 -36.70
N LYS A 2 45.88 -4.01 -36.98
CA LYS A 2 45.79 -2.96 -35.95
C LYS A 2 44.33 -2.86 -35.49
N VAL A 3 44.04 -3.41 -34.30
CA VAL A 3 42.71 -3.24 -33.68
C VAL A 3 42.57 -1.76 -33.27
N SER A 4 41.56 -1.07 -33.81
CA SER A 4 41.29 0.35 -33.56
C SER A 4 41.08 0.64 -32.07
N THR A 5 41.79 1.61 -31.50
CA THR A 5 41.67 2.06 -30.10
C THR A 5 40.21 2.37 -29.70
N LYS A 6 39.40 2.85 -30.65
CA LYS A 6 37.96 3.09 -30.45
C LYS A 6 37.18 1.82 -30.10
N SER A 7 37.56 0.64 -30.61
CA SER A 7 36.88 -0.62 -30.30
C SER A 7 37.26 -1.15 -28.90
N ARG A 8 38.48 -0.85 -28.43
CA ARG A 8 38.92 -1.21 -27.07
C ARG A 8 38.20 -0.36 -26.01
N VAL A 9 38.06 0.95 -26.24
CA VAL A 9 37.34 1.85 -25.34
C VAL A 9 35.85 1.46 -25.23
N LYS A 10 35.19 1.16 -26.36
CA LYS A 10 33.79 0.67 -26.34
C LYS A 10 33.64 -0.63 -25.56
N LYS A 11 34.60 -1.55 -25.67
CA LYS A 11 34.60 -2.80 -24.90
C LYS A 11 34.77 -2.53 -23.41
N VAL A 12 35.76 -1.74 -23.00
CA VAL A 12 35.97 -1.40 -21.58
C VAL A 12 34.74 -0.71 -21.00
N ALA A 13 34.19 0.29 -21.69
CA ALA A 13 32.97 0.97 -21.26
C ALA A 13 31.80 0.00 -21.08
N GLY A 14 31.61 -0.93 -22.03
CA GLY A 14 30.59 -1.98 -21.91
C GLY A 14 30.79 -2.88 -20.69
N TRP A 15 32.03 -3.29 -20.41
CA TRP A 15 32.35 -4.13 -19.25
C TRP A 15 32.14 -3.38 -17.93
N THR A 16 32.50 -2.10 -17.88
CA THR A 16 32.27 -1.25 -16.70
C THR A 16 30.78 -1.07 -16.41
N VAL A 17 29.96 -0.81 -17.44
CA VAL A 17 28.50 -0.70 -17.29
C VAL A 17 27.89 -2.03 -16.81
N SER A 18 28.30 -3.16 -17.40
CA SER A 18 27.83 -4.48 -16.98
C SER A 18 28.23 -4.79 -15.52
N ALA A 19 29.47 -4.47 -15.12
CA ALA A 19 29.92 -4.67 -13.75
C ALA A 19 29.11 -3.81 -12.76
N LEU A 20 28.85 -2.55 -13.09
CA LEU A 20 27.99 -1.66 -12.30
C LEU A 20 26.57 -2.21 -12.19
N ALA A 21 25.97 -2.67 -13.30
CA ALA A 21 24.64 -3.25 -13.30
C ALA A 21 24.55 -4.49 -12.41
N VAL A 22 25.57 -5.36 -12.44
CA VAL A 22 25.65 -6.55 -11.56
C VAL A 22 25.78 -6.13 -10.09
N VAL A 23 26.66 -5.17 -9.77
CA VAL A 23 26.82 -4.67 -8.40
C VAL A 23 25.51 -4.09 -7.87
N VAL A 24 24.78 -3.31 -8.68
CA VAL A 24 23.48 -2.76 -8.32
C VAL A 24 22.45 -3.87 -8.12
N ALA A 25 22.37 -4.85 -9.02
CA ALA A 25 21.44 -5.97 -8.90
C ALA A 25 21.70 -6.82 -7.64
N VAL A 26 22.97 -7.07 -7.32
CA VAL A 26 23.37 -7.77 -6.08
C VAL A 26 22.98 -6.93 -4.87
N ALA A 27 23.33 -5.63 -4.85
CA ALA A 27 22.99 -4.73 -3.75
C ALA A 27 21.48 -4.66 -3.51
N ILE A 28 20.66 -4.53 -4.55
CA ILE A 28 19.19 -4.58 -4.46
C ILE A 28 18.74 -5.91 -3.86
N THR A 29 19.27 -7.04 -4.35
CA THR A 29 18.90 -8.37 -3.87
C THR A 29 19.20 -8.59 -2.39
N VAL A 30 20.37 -8.12 -1.91
CA VAL A 30 20.82 -8.36 -0.53
C VAL A 30 20.31 -7.34 0.49
N THR A 31 19.79 -6.18 0.05
CA THR A 31 19.32 -5.12 0.96
C THR A 31 17.79 -5.04 1.00
N VAL A 32 17.18 -4.40 0.01
CA VAL A 32 15.74 -4.09 -0.05
C VAL A 32 14.92 -5.15 -0.79
N GLY A 33 15.60 -6.08 -1.47
CA GLY A 33 14.99 -6.98 -2.42
C GLY A 33 14.39 -6.26 -3.62
N TRP A 34 13.77 -7.03 -4.51
CA TRP A 34 13.20 -6.51 -5.76
C TRP A 34 11.79 -5.88 -5.60
N ARG A 35 11.32 -5.66 -4.37
CA ARG A 35 9.97 -5.14 -4.08
C ARG A 35 9.70 -3.75 -4.70
N PRO A 36 10.64 -2.78 -4.69
CA PRO A 36 10.41 -1.48 -5.33
C PRO A 36 10.21 -1.56 -6.85
N VAL A 37 10.66 -2.65 -7.48
CA VAL A 37 10.60 -2.86 -8.94
C VAL A 37 9.43 -3.77 -9.33
N LEU A 38 9.20 -4.83 -8.57
CA LEU A 38 8.19 -5.86 -8.87
C LEU A 38 6.84 -5.62 -8.18
N GLY A 39 6.74 -4.62 -7.30
CA GLY A 39 5.54 -4.29 -6.54
C GLY A 39 5.38 -5.10 -5.25
N ALA A 40 4.35 -4.75 -4.47
CA ALA A 40 3.96 -5.48 -3.28
C ALA A 40 3.46 -6.87 -3.67
N ARG A 41 4.00 -7.92 -3.04
CA ARG A 41 3.44 -9.27 -3.21
C ARG A 41 2.30 -9.44 -2.22
N SER A 42 1.11 -9.69 -2.73
CA SER A 42 0.01 -10.25 -1.95
C SER A 42 0.00 -11.77 -2.09
N ARG A 43 -0.26 -12.51 -1.01
CA ARG A 43 -0.50 -13.95 -1.09
C ARG A 43 -1.79 -14.26 -1.87
N SER A 44 -1.94 -15.49 -2.34
CA SER A 44 -3.21 -15.97 -2.92
C SER A 44 -4.34 -15.98 -1.89
N LEU A 45 -5.57 -15.83 -2.37
CA LEU A 45 -6.76 -16.01 -1.54
C LEU A 45 -6.95 -17.49 -1.19
N THR A 46 -7.54 -17.71 -0.04
CA THR A 46 -7.92 -19.00 0.53
C THR A 46 -9.36 -18.92 1.03
N ASP A 47 -9.96 -20.06 1.38
CA ASP A 47 -11.31 -20.11 1.95
C ASP A 47 -11.34 -19.85 3.46
N ARG A 48 -10.42 -19.03 3.96
CA ARG A 48 -10.38 -18.66 5.36
C ARG A 48 -11.73 -18.04 5.77
N ARG A 49 -12.26 -18.51 6.89
CA ARG A 49 -13.41 -17.93 7.57
C ARG A 49 -13.06 -17.64 9.02
N VAL A 50 -13.51 -16.51 9.53
CA VAL A 50 -13.32 -16.07 10.90
C VAL A 50 -14.68 -16.10 11.57
N GLU A 51 -14.82 -16.96 12.57
CA GLU A 51 -16.05 -17.02 13.36
C GLU A 51 -16.25 -15.70 14.14
N ALA A 52 -17.42 -15.09 13.96
CA ALA A 52 -17.80 -13.79 14.52
C ALA A 52 -18.36 -13.92 15.95
N THR A 53 -17.52 -14.37 16.88
CA THR A 53 -17.88 -14.40 18.30
C THR A 53 -17.98 -12.98 18.88
N SER A 54 -18.79 -12.78 19.91
CA SER A 54 -18.92 -11.48 20.59
C SER A 54 -17.58 -10.92 21.05
N GLN A 55 -16.70 -11.78 21.61
CA GLN A 55 -15.36 -11.40 22.02
C GLN A 55 -14.49 -10.91 20.86
N ARG A 56 -14.59 -11.53 19.68
CA ARG A 56 -13.86 -11.11 18.48
C ARG A 56 -14.40 -9.82 17.91
N MET A 57 -15.72 -9.63 17.93
CA MET A 57 -16.36 -8.38 17.50
C MET A 57 -15.92 -7.22 18.41
N GLU A 58 -15.93 -7.42 19.74
CA GLU A 58 -15.47 -6.40 20.69
C GLU A 58 -13.99 -6.06 20.49
N ARG A 59 -13.14 -7.08 20.30
CA ARG A 59 -11.72 -6.87 19.98
C ARG A 59 -11.54 -6.15 18.64
N GLY A 60 -12.33 -6.49 17.63
CA GLY A 60 -12.32 -5.84 16.33
C GLY A 60 -12.65 -4.36 16.45
N LYS A 61 -13.71 -4.02 17.18
CA LYS A 61 -14.11 -2.64 17.49
C LYS A 61 -12.99 -1.87 18.18
N TYR A 62 -12.41 -2.43 19.25
CA TYR A 62 -11.28 -1.83 19.96
C TYR A 62 -10.08 -1.52 19.05
N LEU A 63 -9.78 -2.44 18.11
CA LEU A 63 -8.69 -2.22 17.15
C LEU A 63 -9.03 -1.11 16.14
N VAL A 64 -10.22 -1.15 15.55
CA VAL A 64 -10.65 -0.21 14.50
C VAL A 64 -10.80 1.22 15.05
N GLU A 65 -11.43 1.36 16.21
CA GLU A 65 -11.77 2.65 16.83
C GLU A 65 -10.65 3.23 17.71
N GLY A 66 -9.70 2.41 18.17
CA GLY A 66 -8.69 2.85 19.14
C GLY A 66 -7.24 2.62 18.69
N VAL A 67 -6.84 1.36 18.48
CA VAL A 67 -5.41 1.05 18.30
C VAL A 67 -4.91 1.38 16.90
N LEU A 68 -5.72 1.11 15.88
CA LEU A 68 -5.33 1.21 14.47
C LEU A 68 -5.82 2.49 13.80
N ASN A 69 -6.67 3.27 14.48
CA ASN A 69 -7.22 4.54 13.99
C ASN A 69 -7.72 4.47 12.54
N CYS A 70 -8.43 3.41 12.17
CA CYS A 70 -8.82 3.19 10.77
C CYS A 70 -9.62 4.36 10.19
N PHE A 71 -10.44 4.99 11.03
CA PHE A 71 -11.30 6.10 10.67
C PHE A 71 -10.56 7.41 10.41
N ASP A 72 -9.29 7.54 10.83
CA ASP A 72 -8.51 8.73 10.54
C ASP A 72 -8.31 8.93 9.05
N CYS A 73 -8.13 7.85 8.28
CA CYS A 73 -7.99 7.88 6.82
C CYS A 73 -9.30 7.50 6.11
N HIS A 74 -10.07 6.57 6.66
CA HIS A 74 -11.25 6.02 6.00
C HIS A 74 -12.55 6.74 6.32
N SER A 75 -12.53 7.96 6.88
CA SER A 75 -13.76 8.74 7.11
C SER A 75 -13.78 10.01 6.27
N GLN A 76 -14.98 10.49 5.99
CA GLN A 76 -15.13 11.80 5.37
C GLN A 76 -14.80 12.88 6.41
N LEU A 77 -14.05 13.89 5.99
CA LEU A 77 -13.83 15.09 6.78
C LEU A 77 -14.95 16.10 6.45
N PRO A 78 -15.35 16.96 7.41
CA PRO A 78 -16.22 18.08 7.09
C PRO A 78 -15.57 18.93 5.99
N SER A 79 -16.39 19.54 5.13
CA SER A 79 -15.93 20.47 4.10
C SER A 79 -15.35 21.77 4.66
N ALA A 80 -15.58 22.06 5.94
CA ALA A 80 -14.94 23.17 6.64
C ALA A 80 -13.58 22.71 7.18
N GLU A 81 -12.52 23.37 6.73
CA GLU A 81 -11.16 23.19 7.22
C GLU A 81 -11.16 23.10 8.75
N LEU A 82 -10.73 21.96 9.27
CA LEU A 82 -10.48 21.81 10.70
C LEU A 82 -9.53 22.92 11.12
N LYS A 83 -9.95 23.78 12.05
CA LYS A 83 -9.05 24.78 12.60
C LYS A 83 -7.95 24.06 13.37
N ALA A 84 -6.74 24.61 13.34
CA ALA A 84 -5.62 24.08 14.11
C ALA A 84 -6.02 23.97 15.60
N GLY A 85 -5.99 22.75 16.14
CA GLY A 85 -6.37 22.44 17.52
C GLY A 85 -7.79 21.88 17.71
N GLU A 86 -8.60 21.78 16.65
CA GLU A 86 -9.91 21.10 16.70
C GLU A 86 -9.76 19.60 16.41
N ALA A 87 -10.50 18.78 17.16
CA ALA A 87 -10.58 17.35 16.89
C ALA A 87 -11.31 17.13 15.54
N PRO A 88 -10.82 16.21 14.68
CA PRO A 88 -11.50 15.89 13.44
C PRO A 88 -12.95 15.45 13.68
N LEU A 89 -13.92 16.21 13.18
CA LEU A 89 -15.32 15.79 13.18
C LEU A 89 -15.57 14.84 12.01
N PHE A 90 -15.16 13.58 12.16
CA PHE A 90 -15.39 12.57 11.13
C PHE A 90 -16.88 12.41 10.83
N ARG A 91 -17.26 12.50 9.55
CA ARG A 91 -18.58 12.11 9.05
C ARG A 91 -18.46 10.77 8.34
N ASN A 92 -19.52 9.96 8.41
CA ASN A 92 -19.62 8.67 7.72
C ASN A 92 -18.36 7.79 7.96
N PRO A 93 -18.13 7.32 9.21
CA PRO A 93 -16.93 6.57 9.54
C PRO A 93 -16.78 5.34 8.65
N GLY A 94 -15.60 5.16 8.05
CA GLY A 94 -15.32 4.06 7.14
C GLY A 94 -15.71 4.30 5.68
N ALA A 95 -16.41 5.40 5.33
CA ALA A 95 -16.84 5.65 3.95
C ALA A 95 -15.71 6.00 2.95
N GLY A 96 -14.46 6.08 3.42
CA GLY A 96 -13.32 6.49 2.62
C GLY A 96 -13.30 7.99 2.33
N ARG A 97 -12.21 8.46 1.70
CA ARG A 97 -12.09 9.80 1.13
C ARG A 97 -10.92 9.91 0.16
N VAL A 98 -10.97 10.92 -0.69
CA VAL A 98 -9.80 11.36 -1.45
C VAL A 98 -8.93 12.22 -0.53
N MET A 99 -7.69 11.80 -0.32
CA MET A 99 -6.71 12.47 0.54
C MET A 99 -5.90 13.50 -0.24
N ILE A 100 -5.51 13.15 -1.47
CA ILE A 100 -4.70 13.99 -2.34
C ILE A 100 -5.29 13.87 -3.75
N ASP A 101 -5.52 15.02 -4.40
CA ASP A 101 -5.97 15.10 -5.78
C ASP A 101 -5.32 16.32 -6.44
N ALA A 102 -4.02 16.23 -6.68
CA ALA A 102 -3.22 17.36 -7.16
C ALA A 102 -2.00 16.89 -7.95
N GLY A 103 -1.59 17.67 -8.96
CA GLY A 103 -0.34 17.42 -9.71
C GLY A 103 -0.28 16.09 -10.44
N GLY A 104 -1.44 15.51 -10.82
CA GLY A 104 -1.53 14.18 -11.42
C GLY A 104 -1.41 13.01 -10.44
N LEU A 105 -1.26 13.28 -9.14
CA LEU A 105 -1.28 12.28 -8.07
C LEU A 105 -2.65 12.26 -7.41
N ARG A 106 -3.29 11.08 -7.42
CA ARG A 106 -4.53 10.82 -6.69
C ARG A 106 -4.27 9.77 -5.61
N VAL A 107 -4.47 10.13 -4.36
CA VAL A 107 -4.42 9.22 -3.20
C VAL A 107 -5.79 9.21 -2.55
N ALA A 108 -6.39 8.03 -2.45
CA ALA A 108 -7.71 7.86 -1.83
C ALA A 108 -7.69 6.68 -0.86
N ALA A 109 -8.31 6.87 0.30
CA ALA A 109 -8.67 5.79 1.20
C ALA A 109 -10.01 5.19 0.75
N PRO A 110 -10.10 3.86 0.53
CA PRO A 110 -11.31 3.23 0.04
C PRO A 110 -12.45 3.23 1.06
N ASN A 111 -13.68 3.03 0.59
CA ASN A 111 -14.83 2.78 1.46
C ASN A 111 -14.73 1.36 2.04
N ILE A 112 -14.67 1.26 3.36
CA ILE A 112 -14.58 0.01 4.14
C ILE A 112 -15.88 -0.30 4.91
N THR A 113 -16.96 0.43 4.63
CA THR A 113 -18.27 0.15 5.24
C THR A 113 -18.84 -1.18 4.72
N PRO A 114 -19.87 -1.74 5.38
CA PRO A 114 -20.59 -2.92 4.88
C PRO A 114 -21.42 -2.69 3.61
N ASP A 115 -21.34 -1.51 2.98
CA ASP A 115 -22.00 -1.22 1.71
C ASP A 115 -21.63 -2.26 0.65
N LEU A 116 -22.63 -2.74 -0.10
CA LEU A 116 -22.46 -3.85 -1.04
C LEU A 116 -21.91 -3.41 -2.39
N ASP A 117 -22.18 -2.16 -2.79
CA ASP A 117 -21.84 -1.64 -4.11
C ASP A 117 -20.46 -0.97 -4.12
N THR A 118 -20.16 -0.21 -3.07
CA THR A 118 -18.97 0.64 -2.97
C THR A 118 -18.08 0.29 -1.79
N GLY A 119 -18.56 -0.50 -0.84
CA GLY A 119 -17.86 -0.88 0.39
C GLY A 119 -17.25 -2.27 0.36
N ALA A 120 -16.96 -2.78 1.56
CA ALA A 120 -16.39 -4.10 1.78
C ALA A 120 -17.43 -5.18 2.12
N GLY A 121 -18.73 -4.90 1.94
CA GLY A 121 -19.81 -5.80 2.36
C GLY A 121 -19.82 -7.17 1.68
N LEU A 122 -19.22 -7.27 0.49
CA LEU A 122 -19.08 -8.52 -0.26
C LEU A 122 -17.71 -9.20 -0.11
N TRP A 123 -16.82 -8.64 0.70
CA TRP A 123 -15.47 -9.17 0.86
C TRP A 123 -15.47 -10.38 1.78
N SER A 124 -14.72 -11.42 1.40
CA SER A 124 -14.47 -12.55 2.28
C SER A 124 -13.52 -12.16 3.42
N ASP A 125 -13.56 -12.92 4.52
CA ASP A 125 -12.63 -12.73 5.63
C ASP A 125 -11.16 -12.77 5.19
N ASP A 126 -10.85 -13.57 4.18
CA ASP A 126 -9.50 -13.70 3.67
C ASP A 126 -9.08 -12.49 2.83
N GLN A 127 -10.01 -11.90 2.06
CA GLN A 127 -9.78 -10.65 1.34
C GLN A 127 -9.51 -9.50 2.33
N LEU A 128 -10.35 -9.37 3.36
CA LEU A 128 -10.16 -8.39 4.43
C LEU A 128 -8.82 -8.58 5.15
N ALA A 129 -8.51 -9.81 5.57
CA ALA A 129 -7.27 -10.10 6.29
C ALA A 129 -6.02 -9.85 5.43
N ARG A 130 -6.10 -10.10 4.11
CA ARG A 130 -5.00 -9.83 3.18
C ARG A 130 -4.80 -8.33 2.98
N ALA A 131 -5.87 -7.58 2.68
CA ALA A 131 -5.78 -6.14 2.46
C ALA A 131 -5.23 -5.41 3.69
N ILE A 132 -5.68 -5.76 4.90
CA ILE A 132 -5.21 -5.11 6.14
C ILE A 132 -3.71 -5.36 6.37
N ARG A 133 -3.17 -6.51 5.97
CA ARG A 133 -1.79 -6.92 6.31
C ARG A 133 -0.79 -6.66 5.20
N GLU A 134 -1.25 -6.65 3.96
CA GLU A 134 -0.40 -6.68 2.77
C GLU A 134 -0.62 -5.48 1.84
N GLY A 135 -1.71 -4.71 2.04
CA GLY A 135 -2.11 -3.60 1.18
C GLY A 135 -2.90 -4.08 -0.01
#